data_AF-A0A377Q7U8-F1
#
_entry.id   AF-A0A377Q7U8-F1
#
_cell.length_a   1.000
_cell.length_b   1.000
_cell.length_c   1.000
_cell.angle_alpha   90.00
_cell.angle_beta   90.00
_cell.angle_gamma   90.00
#
_symmetry.space_group_name_H-M   'P 1'
#
loop_
_entity.id
_entity.type
_entity.pdbx_description
1 polymer ?
#
loop_
_entity_poly.entity_id
_entity_poly.type
_entity_poly.pdbx_seq_one_letter_code
_entity_poly.pdbx_strand_id
1 'polypeptide(L)'
;MKILSFLLSLFILASCASTDTRPKQYLVSHIMCTTEQEANQALLRVQAAEPFEDVAKAMSTDPGTKNKGGRIAQWSAADAFSANFANEVKQLNIGQISAKPVKTEFGWHIVRVDAIQ
;
A
#
# COMPACT_ATOMS: atom_id res chain seq x y z
N MET A 1 36.70 -26.42 -44.26
CA MET A 1 37.73 -25.35 -44.18
C MET A 1 37.22 -24.08 -44.83
N LYS A 2 36.91 -23.05 -44.03
CA LYS A 2 37.05 -21.59 -44.26
C LYS A 2 36.10 -20.85 -43.30
N ILE A 3 36.56 -20.54 -42.09
CA ILE A 3 37.03 -19.21 -41.62
C ILE A 3 35.86 -18.24 -41.35
N LEU A 4 35.59 -18.04 -40.06
CA LEU A 4 35.53 -16.74 -39.36
C LEU A 4 34.67 -15.61 -39.94
N SER A 5 33.59 -15.26 -39.23
CA SER A 5 33.31 -13.84 -38.94
C SER A 5 32.43 -13.71 -37.70
N PHE A 6 33.11 -13.34 -36.62
CA PHE A 6 32.60 -12.62 -35.48
C PHE A 6 31.97 -11.30 -35.96
N LEU A 7 30.67 -11.07 -35.73
CA LEU A 7 30.13 -9.73 -35.59
C LEU A 7 29.14 -9.70 -34.44
N LEU A 8 29.72 -9.38 -33.29
CA LEU A 8 29.13 -8.92 -32.05
C LEU A 8 28.19 -7.75 -32.34
N SER A 9 26.88 -7.98 -32.48
CA SER A 9 25.88 -6.90 -32.44
C SER A 9 25.24 -6.87 -31.05
N LEU A 10 26.04 -6.37 -30.11
CA LEU A 10 25.61 -6.02 -28.78
C LEU A 10 24.80 -4.73 -28.87
N PHE A 11 23.51 -4.84 -29.21
CA PHE A 11 22.54 -3.77 -29.04
C PHE A 11 22.25 -3.63 -27.54
N ILE A 12 23.13 -2.93 -26.81
CA ILE A 12 22.78 -2.39 -25.50
C ILE A 12 21.80 -1.25 -25.77
N LEU A 13 20.51 -1.59 -25.75
CA LEU A 13 19.45 -0.64 -25.41
C LEU A 13 19.73 -0.18 -23.98
N ALA A 14 20.47 0.92 -23.86
CA ALA A 14 20.55 1.70 -22.64
C ALA A 14 19.13 2.19 -22.34
N SER A 15 18.37 1.39 -21.59
CA SER A 15 17.19 1.85 -20.90
C SER A 15 17.64 2.96 -19.97
N CYS A 16 17.34 4.20 -20.37
CA CYS A 16 17.45 5.36 -19.51
C CYS A 16 16.40 5.17 -18.40
N ALA A 17 16.73 4.35 -17.40
CA ALA A 17 15.97 4.28 -16.17
C ALA A 17 16.20 5.61 -15.47
N SER A 18 15.27 6.54 -15.65
CA SER A 18 15.17 7.71 -14.81
C SER A 18 14.99 7.20 -13.38
N THR A 19 16.08 7.14 -12.61
CA THR A 19 16.00 6.97 -11.16
C THR A 19 15.45 8.27 -10.64
N ASP A 20 14.13 8.39 -10.63
CA ASP A 20 13.46 9.43 -9.90
C ASP A 20 13.90 9.30 -8.44
N THR A 21 14.77 10.22 -8.00
CA THR A 21 15.37 10.22 -6.66
C THR A 21 14.43 10.82 -5.63
N ARG A 22 13.24 11.28 -6.05
CA ARG A 22 12.25 11.82 -5.13
C ARG A 22 11.76 10.71 -4.20
N PRO A 23 11.56 11.02 -2.91
CA PRO A 23 11.03 10.06 -1.97
C PRO A 23 9.61 9.67 -2.40
N LYS A 24 9.35 8.35 -2.45
CA LYS A 24 8.01 7.82 -2.77
C LYS A 24 6.97 8.37 -1.81
N GLN A 25 5.87 8.87 -2.36
CA GLN A 25 4.70 9.26 -1.60
C GLN A 25 3.56 8.28 -1.83
N TYR A 26 2.81 8.03 -0.78
CA TYR A 26 1.74 7.05 -0.76
C TYR A 26 0.43 7.77 -0.47
N LEU A 27 -0.57 7.38 -1.24
CA LEU A 27 -1.97 7.66 -0.94
C LEU A 27 -2.56 6.36 -0.43
N VAL A 28 -3.10 6.37 0.78
CA VAL A 28 -3.51 5.16 1.48
C VAL A 28 -4.90 5.32 2.08
N SER A 29 -5.58 4.19 2.19
CA SER A 29 -6.82 4.06 2.94
C SER A 29 -6.61 3.06 4.07
N HIS A 30 -7.27 3.28 5.22
CA HIS A 30 -7.19 2.37 6.35
C HIS A 30 -8.53 2.20 7.07
N ILE A 31 -8.65 1.07 7.77
CA ILE A 31 -9.72 0.80 8.73
C ILE A 31 -9.05 0.61 10.08
N MET A 32 -9.33 1.49 11.04
CA MET A 32 -8.80 1.38 12.39
C MET A 32 -9.82 0.71 13.30
N CYS A 33 -9.41 -0.31 14.05
CA CYS A 33 -10.25 -0.95 15.06
C CYS A 33 -9.51 -0.99 16.39
N THR A 34 -10.27 -1.06 17.49
CA THR A 34 -9.68 -1.11 18.84
C THR A 34 -9.07 -2.47 19.12
N THR A 35 -9.72 -3.54 18.66
CA THR A 35 -9.32 -4.93 18.90
C THR A 35 -8.87 -5.63 17.60
N GLU A 36 -8.04 -6.67 17.75
CA GLU A 36 -7.60 -7.50 16.62
C GLU A 36 -8.77 -8.26 15.99
N GLN A 37 -9.73 -8.69 16.83
CA GLN A 37 -10.91 -9.41 16.40
C GLN A 37 -11.78 -8.57 15.46
N GLU A 38 -12.05 -7.30 15.82
CA GLU A 38 -12.78 -6.37 14.96
C GLU A 38 -12.05 -6.10 13.64
N ALA A 39 -10.71 -5.95 13.69
CA ALA A 39 -9.92 -5.77 12.48
C ALA A 39 -9.97 -7.00 11.57
N ASN A 40 -9.91 -8.21 12.14
CA ASN A 40 -10.09 -9.45 11.37
C ASN A 40 -11.48 -9.55 10.75
N GLN A 41 -12.53 -9.13 11.47
CA GLN A 41 -13.89 -9.08 10.91
C GLN A 41 -14.00 -8.08 9.75
N ALA A 42 -13.39 -6.90 9.88
CA ALA A 42 -13.31 -5.92 8.79
C ALA A 42 -12.56 -6.49 7.58
N LEU A 43 -11.43 -7.15 7.79
CA LEU A 43 -10.65 -7.78 6.74
C LEU A 43 -11.44 -8.85 5.99
N LEU A 44 -12.17 -9.71 6.70
CA LEU A 44 -13.03 -10.74 6.09
C LEU A 44 -14.11 -10.13 5.20
N ARG A 45 -14.74 -9.02 5.62
CA ARG A 45 -15.74 -8.31 4.80
C ARG A 45 -15.14 -7.76 3.51
N VAL A 46 -13.98 -7.13 3.61
CA VAL A 46 -13.25 -6.60 2.44
C VAL A 46 -12.82 -7.75 1.52
N GLN A 47 -12.35 -8.88 2.06
CA GLN A 47 -11.99 -10.07 1.28
C GLN A 47 -13.20 -10.73 0.62
N ALA A 48 -14.39 -10.58 1.20
CA ALA A 48 -15.67 -10.97 0.61
C ALA A 48 -16.17 -9.97 -0.46
N ALA A 49 -15.30 -9.09 -0.96
CA ALA A 49 -15.56 -8.08 -1.98
C ALA A 49 -16.56 -6.98 -1.57
N GLU A 50 -16.82 -6.79 -0.27
CA GLU A 50 -17.50 -5.59 0.20
C GLU A 50 -16.61 -4.35 -0.05
N PRO A 51 -17.16 -3.22 -0.53
CA PRO A 51 -16.38 -2.01 -0.75
C PRO A 51 -15.63 -1.58 0.51
N PHE A 52 -14.32 -1.36 0.38
CA PHE A 52 -13.46 -0.98 1.50
C PHE A 52 -13.99 0.26 2.23
N GLU A 53 -14.49 1.22 1.45
CA GLU A 53 -15.02 2.49 1.93
C GLU A 53 -16.26 2.30 2.80
N ASP A 54 -17.09 1.30 2.50
CA ASP A 54 -18.30 0.99 3.26
C ASP A 54 -17.95 0.24 4.55
N VAL A 55 -17.00 -0.70 4.48
CA VAL A 55 -16.46 -1.34 5.69
C VAL A 55 -15.78 -0.31 6.60
N ALA A 56 -15.02 0.63 6.03
CA ALA A 56 -14.38 1.70 6.79
C ALA A 56 -15.40 2.61 7.48
N LYS A 57 -16.48 3.02 6.81
CA LYS A 57 -17.55 3.81 7.44
C LYS A 57 -18.24 3.05 8.58
N ALA A 58 -18.43 1.74 8.40
CA ALA A 58 -19.15 0.89 9.35
C ALA A 58 -18.30 0.51 10.57
N MET A 59 -17.01 0.23 10.39
CA MET A 59 -16.18 -0.41 11.42
C MET A 59 -14.99 0.44 11.89
N SER A 60 -14.58 1.47 11.15
CA SER A 60 -13.42 2.27 11.54
C SER A 60 -13.74 3.16 12.74
N THR A 61 -12.85 3.10 13.74
CA THR A 61 -12.86 3.95 14.92
C THR A 61 -12.10 5.26 14.70
N ASP A 62 -11.43 5.44 13.55
CA ASP A 62 -10.70 6.69 13.27
C ASP A 62 -11.66 7.82 12.84
N PRO A 63 -11.84 8.87 13.66
CA PRO A 63 -12.74 9.98 13.32
C PRO A 63 -12.30 10.78 12.10
N GLY A 64 -10.99 10.81 11.78
CA GLY A 64 -10.44 11.62 10.69
C GLY A 64 -10.77 11.08 9.30
N THR A 65 -10.85 9.75 9.16
CA THR A 65 -11.01 9.06 7.88
C THR A 65 -12.26 8.19 7.78
N LYS A 66 -12.90 7.75 8.88
CA LYS A 66 -14.07 6.84 8.82
C LYS A 66 -15.15 7.29 7.84
N ASN A 67 -15.54 8.56 7.91
CA ASN A 67 -16.61 9.14 7.07
C ASN A 67 -16.16 9.40 5.62
N LYS A 68 -14.85 9.28 5.35
CA LYS A 68 -14.21 9.41 4.04
C LYS A 68 -13.82 8.04 3.45
N GLY A 69 -14.42 6.96 3.97
CA GLY A 69 -14.12 5.60 3.51
C GLY A 69 -12.72 5.12 3.90
N GLY A 70 -12.15 5.64 5.00
CA GLY A 70 -10.82 5.27 5.47
C GLY A 70 -9.68 5.99 4.75
N ARG A 71 -9.98 6.85 3.77
CA ARG A 71 -8.96 7.55 2.98
C ARG A 71 -8.22 8.61 3.78
N ILE A 72 -6.88 8.48 3.82
CA ILE A 72 -6.00 9.55 4.27
C ILE A 72 -5.83 10.51 3.09
N ALA A 73 -6.34 11.73 3.25
CA ALA A 73 -6.43 12.68 2.13
C ALA A 73 -5.07 13.21 1.65
N GLN A 74 -4.06 13.15 2.51
CA GLN A 74 -2.73 13.68 2.24
C GLN A 74 -1.82 12.59 1.64
N TRP A 75 -1.07 12.97 0.61
CA TRP A 75 0.07 12.20 0.15
C TRP A 75 1.20 12.28 1.17
N SER A 76 1.67 11.14 1.62
CA SER A 76 2.66 11.07 2.69
C SER A 76 3.79 10.13 2.32
N ALA A 77 5.02 10.50 2.66
CA ALA A 77 6.11 9.56 2.67
C ALA A 77 5.82 8.47 3.72
N ALA A 78 6.31 7.24 3.49
CA ALA A 78 5.96 6.12 4.37
C ALA A 78 6.41 6.34 5.83
N ASP A 79 7.50 7.06 6.03
CA ASP A 79 8.06 7.42 7.34
C ASP A 79 7.22 8.43 8.14
N ALA A 80 6.23 9.08 7.52
CA ALA A 80 5.26 9.93 8.21
C ALA A 80 4.20 9.11 8.97
N PHE A 81 4.11 7.79 8.73
CA PHE A 81 3.23 6.89 9.46
C PHE A 81 3.95 6.21 10.62
N SER A 82 3.20 5.61 11.54
CA SER A 82 3.78 4.79 12.61
C SER A 82 4.58 3.62 12.02
N ALA A 83 5.63 3.17 12.72
CA ALA A 83 6.64 2.28 12.15
C ALA A 83 6.07 0.99 11.53
N ASN A 84 5.12 0.34 12.21
CA ASN A 84 4.49 -0.88 11.70
C ASN A 84 3.59 -0.60 10.49
N PHE A 85 2.84 0.51 10.52
CA PHE A 85 1.99 0.93 9.39
C PHE A 85 2.85 1.26 8.17
N ALA A 86 3.92 2.03 8.36
CA ALA A 86 4.89 2.37 7.33
C ALA A 86 5.51 1.13 6.66
N ASN A 87 5.87 0.13 7.47
CA ASN A 87 6.46 -1.11 6.98
C ASN A 87 5.48 -1.94 6.15
N GLU A 88 4.19 -1.95 6.52
CA GLU A 88 3.16 -2.61 5.71
C GLU A 88 2.94 -1.84 4.39
N VAL A 89 2.75 -0.52 4.44
CA VAL A 89 2.54 0.32 3.24
C VAL A 89 3.65 0.12 2.20
N LYS A 90 4.92 0.03 2.64
CA LYS A 90 6.07 -0.18 1.76
C LYS A 90 6.08 -1.55 1.05
N GLN A 91 5.35 -2.54 1.59
CA GLN A 91 5.26 -3.89 1.03
C GLN A 91 4.05 -4.07 0.11
N LEU A 92 3.06 -3.19 0.20
CA LEU A 92 1.83 -3.27 -0.58
C LEU A 92 1.98 -2.61 -1.95
N ASN A 93 1.44 -3.27 -2.97
CA ASN A 93 1.28 -2.68 -4.29
C ASN A 93 0.04 -1.79 -4.35
N ILE A 94 -0.07 -0.97 -5.41
CA ILE A 94 -1.27 -0.17 -5.68
C ILE A 94 -2.49 -1.10 -5.80
N GLY A 95 -3.57 -0.75 -5.10
CA GLY A 95 -4.80 -1.52 -4.97
C GLY A 95 -4.74 -2.67 -3.96
N GLN A 96 -3.55 -3.00 -3.43
CA GLN A 96 -3.39 -4.13 -2.51
C GLN A 96 -3.78 -3.75 -1.09
N ILE A 97 -4.39 -4.72 -0.39
CA ILE A 97 -4.76 -4.65 1.01
C ILE A 97 -3.80 -5.51 1.85
N SER A 98 -3.53 -5.10 3.09
CA SER A 98 -2.74 -5.86 4.04
C SER A 98 -3.31 -7.27 4.24
N ALA A 99 -2.46 -8.29 4.22
CA ALA A 99 -2.90 -9.69 4.35
C ALA A 99 -3.41 -10.03 5.76
N LYS A 100 -3.03 -9.22 6.75
CA LYS A 100 -3.42 -9.34 8.16
C LYS A 100 -3.60 -7.96 8.80
N PRO A 101 -4.29 -7.86 9.93
CA PRO A 101 -4.30 -6.63 10.73
C PRO A 101 -2.90 -6.22 11.18
N VAL A 102 -2.62 -4.92 11.07
CA VAL A 102 -1.36 -4.30 11.49
C VAL A 102 -1.56 -3.62 12.83
N LYS A 103 -0.79 -4.01 13.85
CA LYS A 103 -0.83 -3.38 15.17
C LYS A 103 0.01 -2.10 15.20
N THR A 104 -0.54 -1.01 15.72
CA THR A 104 0.17 0.23 16.04
C THR A 104 -0.18 0.69 17.47
N GLU A 105 0.41 1.80 17.91
CA GLU A 105 0.03 2.48 19.16
C GLU A 105 -1.42 2.96 19.19
N PHE A 106 -2.06 3.20 18.03
CA PHE A 106 -3.44 3.69 17.95
C PHE A 106 -4.49 2.58 17.96
N GLY A 107 -4.13 1.36 17.56
CA GLY A 107 -5.10 0.29 17.37
C GLY A 107 -4.62 -0.81 16.43
N TRP A 108 -5.56 -1.42 15.74
CA TRP A 108 -5.34 -2.41 14.70
C TRP A 108 -5.83 -1.86 13.37
N HIS A 109 -5.05 -2.06 12.33
CA HIS A 109 -5.32 -1.44 11.04
C HIS A 109 -5.39 -2.46 9.91
N ILE A 110 -6.39 -2.31 9.05
CA ILE A 110 -6.34 -2.86 7.69
C ILE A 110 -5.89 -1.73 6.78
N VAL A 111 -4.88 -1.98 5.95
CA VAL A 111 -4.24 -0.94 5.12
C VAL A 111 -4.44 -1.25 3.65
N ARG A 112 -4.75 -0.25 2.84
CA ARG A 112 -4.77 -0.33 1.37
C ARG A 112 -3.94 0.79 0.78
N VAL A 113 -3.10 0.48 -0.20
CA VAL A 113 -2.38 1.51 -0.98
C VAL A 113 -3.22 1.87 -2.20
N ASP A 114 -3.69 3.11 -2.27
CA ASP A 114 -4.53 3.58 -3.38
C ASP A 114 -3.68 4.08 -4.56
N ALA A 115 -2.52 4.70 -4.29
CA ALA A 115 -1.58 5.16 -5.31
C ALA A 115 -0.18 5.41 -4.73
N ILE A 116 0.83 5.42 -5.61
CA ILE A 116 2.24 5.72 -5.29
C ILE A 116 2.74 6.73 -6.35
N GLN A 117 3.47 7.76 -5.91
CA GLN A 117 4.09 8.76 -6.78
C GLN A 117 5.51 9.11 -6.34
#